data_AF-A0A524GR31-F1
#
_entry.id   AF-A0A524GR31-F1
#
_cell.length_a   1.000
_cell.length_b   1.000
_cell.length_c   1.000
_cell.angle_alpha   90.00
_cell.angle_beta   90.00
_cell.angle_gamma   90.00
#
_symmetry.space_group_name_H-M   'P 1'
#
loop_
_entity.id
_entity.type
_entity.pdbx_description
1 polymer ?
#
loop_
_entity_poly.entity_id
_entity_poly.type
_entity_poly.pdbx_seq_one_letter_code
_entity_poly.pdbx_strand_id
1 'polypeptide(L)'
;DEMLRAVGQSRESVFIANILKCRPPNNRDPKPAEAAACRDYLQRQIDLVQPKIILAVGKIAAQNLLGSDEPVGQMREKAHDYNGIPLVVTYHPAYLLRSPSQKRKSWRDLCLASRLSAGGGA
;
A
#
# COMPACT_ATOMS: atom_id res chain seq x y z
N ASP A 1 9.77 -7.29 4.34
CA ASP A 1 9.99 -7.94 5.64
C ASP A 1 10.84 -7.05 6.55
N GLU A 2 12.09 -6.71 6.21
CA GLU A 2 12.95 -5.85 7.05
C GLU A 2 12.31 -4.53 7.51
N MET A 3 11.66 -3.79 6.60
CA MET A 3 11.02 -2.53 6.96
C MET A 3 9.75 -2.72 7.81
N LEU A 4 9.06 -3.86 7.70
CA LEU A 4 7.94 -4.20 8.59
C LEU A 4 8.48 -4.48 10.00
N ARG A 5 9.55 -5.27 10.09
CA ARG A 5 10.22 -5.59 11.35
C ARG A 5 10.70 -4.34 12.07
N ALA A 6 11.21 -3.35 11.33
CA ALA A 6 11.64 -2.08 11.90
C ALA A 6 10.52 -1.28 12.59
N VAL A 7 9.25 -1.46 12.16
CA VAL A 7 8.07 -0.88 12.83
C VAL A 7 7.35 -1.87 13.76
N GLY A 8 8.03 -2.94 14.18
CA GLY A 8 7.49 -3.92 15.13
C GLY A 8 6.42 -4.85 14.53
N GLN A 9 6.35 -4.97 13.20
CA GLN A 9 5.42 -5.87 12.51
C GLN A 9 6.18 -7.06 11.92
N SER A 10 5.55 -8.24 11.90
CA SER A 10 6.03 -9.43 11.19
C SER A 10 5.20 -9.67 9.93
N ARG A 11 5.68 -10.54 9.03
CA ARG A 11 4.93 -10.90 7.82
C ARG A 11 3.61 -11.59 8.17
N GLU A 12 3.60 -12.36 9.25
CA GLU A 12 2.47 -13.13 9.76
C GLU A 12 1.43 -12.22 10.43
N SER A 13 1.86 -11.07 10.96
CA SER A 13 0.95 -10.07 11.57
C SER A 13 0.24 -9.16 10.57
N VAL A 14 0.55 -9.27 9.27
CA VAL A 14 -0.01 -8.42 8.23
C VAL A 14 -0.62 -9.25 7.10
N PHE A 15 -1.59 -8.67 6.41
CA PHE A 15 -2.13 -9.24 5.17
C PHE A 15 -1.53 -8.52 3.96
N ILE A 16 -0.94 -9.26 3.03
CA ILE A 16 -0.30 -8.71 1.81
C ILE A 16 -1.11 -9.13 0.59
N ALA A 17 -1.56 -8.14 -0.18
CA ALA A 17 -2.29 -8.34 -1.42
C ALA A 17 -1.80 -7.41 -2.53
N ASN A 18 -2.12 -7.76 -3.78
CA ASN A 18 -1.82 -6.97 -4.97
C ASN A 18 -3.11 -6.52 -5.67
N ILE A 19 -3.02 -5.43 -6.45
CA ILE A 19 -4.11 -4.96 -7.33
C ILE A 19 -4.50 -6.05 -8.33
N LEU A 20 -3.53 -6.68 -8.99
CA LEU A 20 -3.76 -7.85 -9.84
C LEU A 20 -3.47 -9.15 -9.11
N LYS A 21 -4.26 -10.18 -9.41
CA LYS A 21 -4.02 -11.55 -8.92
C LYS A 21 -3.25 -12.42 -9.92
N CYS A 22 -3.09 -11.92 -11.16
CA CYS A 22 -2.33 -12.57 -12.21
C CYS A 22 -1.14 -11.71 -12.62
N ARG A 23 0.00 -12.35 -12.93
CA ARG A 23 1.21 -11.65 -13.38
C ARG A 23 1.05 -11.18 -14.83
N PRO A 24 1.18 -9.88 -15.13
CA PRO A 24 1.15 -9.42 -16.53
C PRO A 24 2.32 -9.97 -17.35
N PRO A 25 2.13 -10.15 -18.67
CA PRO A 25 3.20 -10.53 -19.59
C PRO A 25 4.41 -9.58 -19.47
N ASN A 26 5.62 -10.14 -19.44
CA ASN A 26 6.87 -9.38 -19.29
C ASN A 26 6.93 -8.48 -18.03
N ASN A 27 6.11 -8.76 -17.02
CA ASN A 27 6.06 -7.99 -15.77
C ASN A 27 5.81 -6.49 -15.97
N ARG A 28 5.09 -6.13 -17.06
CA ARG A 28 4.62 -4.77 -17.29
C ARG A 28 3.64 -4.32 -16.23
N ASP A 29 3.38 -3.02 -16.19
CA ASP A 29 2.30 -2.46 -15.38
C ASP A 29 0.92 -2.98 -15.85
N PRO A 30 -0.04 -3.13 -14.92
CA PRO A 30 -1.40 -3.50 -15.26
C PRO A 30 -2.08 -2.45 -16.14
N LYS A 31 -2.88 -2.90 -17.09
CA LYS A 31 -3.79 -2.01 -17.81
C LYS A 31 -4.97 -1.63 -16.89
N PRO A 32 -5.60 -0.46 -17.08
CA PRO A 32 -6.76 -0.06 -16.29
C PRO A 32 -7.89 -1.11 -16.29
N ALA A 33 -8.18 -1.72 -17.46
CA ALA A 33 -9.19 -2.77 -17.56
C ALA A 33 -8.84 -4.05 -16.78
N GLU A 34 -7.56 -4.42 -16.71
CA GLU A 34 -7.11 -5.59 -15.93
C GLU A 34 -7.27 -5.33 -14.44
N ALA A 35 -6.91 -4.11 -13.99
CA ALA A 35 -7.07 -3.71 -12.59
C ALA A 35 -8.55 -3.63 -12.19
N ALA A 36 -9.40 -3.08 -13.07
CA ALA A 36 -10.85 -3.07 -12.87
C ALA A 36 -11.43 -4.48 -12.75
N ALA A 37 -11.04 -5.41 -13.63
CA ALA A 37 -11.50 -6.80 -13.58
C ALA A 37 -11.05 -7.55 -12.32
N CYS A 38 -9.92 -7.16 -11.72
CA CYS A 38 -9.44 -7.75 -10.47
C CYS A 38 -9.93 -7.03 -9.19
N ARG A 39 -10.63 -5.91 -9.32
CA ARG A 39 -10.98 -5.03 -8.19
C ARG A 39 -11.80 -5.75 -7.13
N ASP A 40 -12.81 -6.50 -7.55
CA ASP A 40 -13.75 -7.17 -6.63
C ASP A 40 -13.06 -8.20 -5.73
N TYR A 41 -12.01 -8.86 -6.22
CA TYR A 41 -11.21 -9.76 -5.39
C TYR A 41 -10.50 -9.02 -4.27
N LEU A 42 -9.89 -7.86 -4.58
CA LEU A 42 -9.23 -7.06 -3.56
C LEU A 42 -10.23 -6.46 -2.58
N GLN A 43 -11.37 -5.96 -3.08
CA GLN A 43 -12.44 -5.44 -2.22
C GLN A 43 -12.91 -6.53 -1.25
N ARG A 44 -13.21 -7.73 -1.76
CA ARG A 44 -13.63 -8.85 -0.91
C ARG A 44 -12.57 -9.25 0.11
N GLN A 45 -11.28 -9.18 -0.24
CA GLN A 45 -10.20 -9.40 0.72
C GLN A 45 -10.18 -8.34 1.82
N ILE A 46 -10.36 -7.06 1.48
CA ILE A 46 -10.43 -5.96 2.45
C ILE A 46 -11.64 -6.15 3.37
N ASP A 47 -12.80 -6.48 2.83
CA ASP A 47 -14.03 -6.70 3.60
C ASP A 47 -13.90 -7.87 4.59
N LEU A 48 -13.17 -8.93 4.22
CA LEU A 48 -12.96 -10.10 5.09
C LEU A 48 -11.87 -9.87 6.14
N VAL A 49 -10.82 -9.12 5.79
CA VAL A 49 -9.71 -8.82 6.70
C VAL A 49 -10.08 -7.72 7.70
N GLN A 50 -10.98 -6.81 7.31
CA GLN A 50 -11.37 -5.62 8.08
C GLN A 50 -10.14 -4.89 8.67
N PRO A 51 -9.21 -4.44 7.81
CA PRO A 51 -7.94 -3.89 8.29
C PRO A 51 -8.15 -2.57 9.02
N LYS A 52 -7.41 -2.37 10.12
CA LYS A 52 -7.36 -1.08 10.83
C LYS A 52 -6.67 0.02 10.00
N ILE A 53 -5.83 -0.37 9.04
CA ILE A 53 -5.11 0.53 8.15
C ILE A 53 -4.71 -0.19 6.85
N ILE A 54 -4.63 0.55 5.75
CA ILE A 54 -4.08 0.09 4.48
C ILE A 54 -2.77 0.82 4.18
N LEU A 55 -1.72 0.08 3.86
CA LEU A 55 -0.48 0.63 3.31
C LEU A 55 -0.43 0.38 1.80
N ALA A 56 -0.62 1.42 1.01
CA ALA A 56 -0.50 1.36 -0.45
C ALA A 56 0.97 1.47 -0.87
N VAL A 57 1.50 0.37 -1.43
CA VAL A 57 2.92 0.24 -1.73
C VAL A 57 3.18 0.45 -3.23
N GLY A 58 3.66 1.64 -3.59
CA GLY A 58 4.01 2.03 -4.95
C GLY A 58 2.87 2.68 -5.75
N LYS A 59 3.20 3.10 -6.97
CA LYS A 59 2.32 3.88 -7.86
C LYS A 59 1.02 3.14 -8.15
N ILE A 60 1.10 1.92 -8.65
CA ILE A 60 -0.06 1.14 -9.07
C ILE A 60 -1.05 0.94 -7.92
N ALA A 61 -0.57 0.59 -6.72
CA ALA A 61 -1.43 0.41 -5.55
C ALA A 61 -2.10 1.73 -5.15
N ALA A 62 -1.33 2.81 -5.02
CA ALA A 62 -1.84 4.11 -4.59
C ALA A 62 -2.89 4.66 -5.56
N GLN A 63 -2.59 4.66 -6.87
CA GLN A 63 -3.48 5.21 -7.88
C GLN A 63 -4.79 4.43 -8.00
N ASN A 64 -4.74 3.08 -7.91
CA ASN A 64 -5.95 2.27 -7.98
C ASN A 64 -6.83 2.38 -6.73
N LEU A 65 -6.23 2.48 -5.53
CA LEU A 65 -6.99 2.59 -4.28
C LEU A 65 -7.56 4.00 -4.10
N LEU A 66 -6.82 5.04 -4.49
CA LEU A 66 -7.23 6.45 -4.31
C LEU A 66 -7.97 7.04 -5.51
N GLY A 67 -8.05 6.33 -6.64
CA GLY A 67 -8.63 6.88 -7.87
C GLY A 67 -7.93 8.14 -8.35
N SER A 68 -6.60 8.20 -8.22
CA SER A 68 -5.78 9.39 -8.52
C SER A 68 -4.68 9.06 -9.53
N ASP A 69 -4.32 10.03 -10.36
CA ASP A 69 -3.17 9.96 -11.28
C ASP A 69 -1.90 10.64 -10.72
N GLU A 70 -1.95 11.15 -9.49
CA GLU A 70 -0.82 11.81 -8.86
C GLU A 70 0.42 10.89 -8.77
N PRO A 71 1.64 11.46 -8.81
CA PRO A 71 2.84 10.70 -8.54
C PRO A 71 2.93 10.34 -7.05
N VAL A 72 3.52 9.17 -6.75
CA VAL A 72 3.70 8.66 -5.37
C VAL A 72 4.31 9.70 -4.44
N GLY A 73 5.21 10.56 -4.95
CA GLY A 73 5.84 11.64 -4.20
C GLY A 73 4.88 12.64 -3.57
N GLN A 74 3.73 12.91 -4.19
CA GLN A 74 2.71 13.85 -3.73
C GLN A 74 1.64 13.20 -2.83
N MET A 75 1.49 11.88 -2.94
CA MET A 75 0.50 11.12 -2.16
C MET A 75 1.03 10.63 -0.81
N ARG A 76 2.34 10.54 -0.63
CA ARG A 76 2.98 10.05 0.61
C ARG A 76 3.07 11.14 1.70
N GLU A 77 3.52 10.75 2.90
CA GLU A 77 3.62 11.62 4.09
C GLU A 77 2.29 12.23 4.60
N LYS A 78 1.15 11.73 4.11
CA LYS A 78 -0.20 12.11 4.57
C LYS A 78 -1.10 10.89 4.70
N ALA A 79 -2.14 11.01 5.52
CA ALA A 79 -3.20 10.02 5.62
C ALA A 79 -4.27 10.29 4.56
N HIS A 80 -4.80 9.23 3.98
CA HIS A 80 -5.96 9.23 3.10
C HIS A 80 -7.06 8.37 3.71
N ASP A 81 -8.24 8.43 3.12
CA ASP A 81 -9.36 7.56 3.45
C ASP A 81 -9.61 6.57 2.32
N TYR A 82 -9.84 5.31 2.68
CA TYR A 82 -10.36 4.28 1.79
C TYR A 82 -11.60 3.66 2.42
N ASN A 83 -12.77 4.21 2.10
CA ASN A 83 -14.07 3.75 2.62
C ASN A 83 -14.10 3.69 4.17
N GLY A 84 -13.59 4.73 4.84
CA GLY A 84 -13.50 4.80 6.29
C GLY A 84 -12.27 4.10 6.89
N ILE A 85 -11.44 3.45 6.08
CA ILE A 85 -10.18 2.84 6.53
C ILE A 85 -9.03 3.81 6.24
N PRO A 86 -8.22 4.19 7.24
CA PRO A 86 -7.03 5.00 7.02
C PRO A 86 -6.08 4.34 6.01
N LEU A 87 -5.58 5.13 5.05
CA LEU A 87 -4.65 4.68 4.02
C LEU A 87 -3.40 5.54 4.00
N VAL A 88 -2.23 4.91 3.98
CA VAL A 88 -0.94 5.59 3.81
C VAL A 88 -0.24 5.08 2.55
N VAL A 89 0.34 5.99 1.77
CA VAL A 89 1.10 5.66 0.56
C VAL A 89 2.60 5.64 0.85
N THR A 90 3.31 4.65 0.33
CA THR A 90 4.78 4.60 0.36
C THR A 90 5.37 4.09 -0.96
N TYR A 91 6.69 4.17 -1.10
CA TYR A 91 7.40 3.64 -2.26
C TYR A 91 7.42 2.11 -2.28
N HIS A 92 7.44 1.55 -3.50
CA HIS A 92 7.56 0.11 -3.70
C HIS A 92 8.97 -0.39 -3.32
N PRO A 93 9.12 -1.57 -2.67
CA PRO A 93 10.42 -2.13 -2.31
C PRO A 93 11.40 -2.22 -3.47
N ALA A 94 10.95 -2.62 -4.66
CA ALA A 94 11.80 -2.66 -5.87
C ALA A 94 12.42 -1.30 -6.23
N TYR A 95 11.71 -0.19 -5.98
CA TYR A 95 12.28 1.15 -6.15
C TYR A 95 13.32 1.45 -5.07
N LEU A 96 13.05 1.09 -3.82
CA LEU A 96 13.99 1.28 -2.70
C LEU A 96 15.27 0.44 -2.82
N LEU A 97 15.21 -0.71 -3.49
CA LEU A 97 16.40 -1.50 -3.81
C LEU A 97 17.31 -0.79 -4.82
N ARG A 98 16.72 -0.12 -5.82
CA ARG A 98 17.46 0.68 -6.81
C ARG A 98 17.87 2.06 -6.30
N SER A 99 17.18 2.58 -5.28
CA SER A 99 17.44 3.90 -4.70
C SER A 99 17.45 3.84 -3.16
N PRO A 100 18.49 3.25 -2.54
CA PRO A 100 18.52 3.03 -1.09
C PRO A 100 18.41 4.30 -0.24
N SER A 101 18.87 5.45 -0.75
CA SER A 101 18.74 6.76 -0.09
C SER A 101 17.27 7.15 0.19
N GLN A 102 16.33 6.58 -0.56
CA GLN A 102 14.90 6.85 -0.42
C GLN A 102 14.27 6.02 0.71
N LYS A 103 14.99 5.06 1.33
CA LYS A 103 14.47 4.29 2.47
C LYS A 103 14.07 5.18 3.65
N ARG A 104 14.78 6.29 3.88
CA ARG A 104 14.42 7.27 4.94
C ARG A 104 13.03 7.86 4.72
N LYS A 105 12.64 8.08 3.47
CA LYS A 105 11.32 8.59 3.10
C LYS A 105 10.24 7.54 3.42
N SER A 106 10.43 6.30 2.98
CA SER A 106 9.53 5.20 3.30
C SER A 106 9.45 4.87 4.79
N TRP A 107 10.53 5.08 5.55
CA TRP A 107 10.51 4.94 7.00
C TRP A 107 9.52 5.90 7.65
N ARG A 108 9.48 7.17 7.23
CA ARG A 108 8.49 8.15 7.73
C ARG A 108 7.06 7.72 7.44
N ASP A 109 6.81 7.19 6.24
CA ASP A 109 5.49 6.69 5.84
C ASP A 109 5.07 5.50 6.73
N LEU A 110 5.98 4.58 7.03
CA LEU A 110 5.72 3.44 7.93
C LEU A 110 5.48 3.87 9.38
N CYS A 111 6.22 4.84 9.89
CA CYS A 111 5.95 5.41 11.21
C CYS A 111 4.55 6.06 11.27
N LEU A 112 4.15 6.78 10.23
CA LEU A 112 2.80 7.34 10.14
C LEU A 112 1.75 6.23 10.15
N ALA A 113 1.93 5.20 9.32
CA ALA A 113 1.02 4.06 9.26
C ALA A 113 0.90 3.34 10.61
N SER A 114 2.03 3.10 11.29
CA SER A 114 2.07 2.47 12.61
C SER A 114 1.30 3.29 13.66
N ARG A 115 1.49 4.62 13.69
CA ARG A 115 0.76 5.51 14.61
C ARG A 115 -0.74 5.49 14.38
N LEU A 116 -1.17 5.56 13.12
CA LEU A 116 -2.59 5.51 12.75
C LEU A 116 -3.21 4.17 13.10
N SER A 117 -2.49 3.06 12.92
CA SER A 117 -2.97 1.72 13.28
C SER A 117 -3.22 1.52 14.78
N ALA A 118 -2.47 2.25 15.62
CA ALA A 118 -2.59 2.21 17.08
C ALA A 118 -3.74 3.11 17.60
N GLY A 119 -4.12 4.15 16.84
CA GLY A 119 -5.12 5.14 17.25
C GLY A 119 -6.59 4.79 16.97
N GLY A 120 -6.88 3.63 16.36
CA GLY A 120 -8.23 3.18 16.02
C GLY A 120 -9.05 2.63 17.20
N GLY A 121 -8.85 3.16 18.41
CA GLY A 121 -9.60 2.82 19.61
C GLY A 121 -10.11 4.10 20.27
N ALA A 122 -11.27 4.57 19.80
CA ALA A 122 -12.15 5.50 20.50
C ALA A 122 -13.57 4.96 20.35
#